data_AF-A0AAJ0AFV1-F1
#
_entry.id   AF-A0AAJ0AFV1-F1
#
_cell.length_a   1.000
_cell.length_b   1.000
_cell.length_c   1.000
_cell.angle_alpha   90.00
_cell.angle_beta   90.00
_cell.angle_gamma   90.00
#
_symmetry.space_group_name_H-M   'P 1'
#
loop_
_entity.id
_entity.type
_entity.pdbx_description
1 polymer ?
#
loop_
_entity_poly.entity_id
_entity_poly.type
_entity_poly.pdbx_seq_one_letter_code
_entity_poly.pdbx_strand_id
1 'polypeptide(L)'
;MRFSASAILAAAAATSASAQSVVGTAYGFAKGVTGGGNAAAAVPSSVDELTQWLADDTPRTIVIDKEYDFTGTSAKGKGCSRKSCTVANGGQLFLGDLSCGTSDNIATTVSYDLAATEPLIVGSNKSILGSKGKGVLNGKGLRVKTNAKNVIIQGIEITNLNPSVVWGGDAIDLQGGNDGIWIDHNRISKIGRQFIVTHFAGSRVTISNNYFDGATSASTTCNGNHYWTEMHLGDGDQITIDRNYYVNVSGRSPKLGPKGTFHATNNFFQNVQGHTFELFTTTLALIEGNAFENVKQPYVGQVFANSFNAPDAKSAATCSSKIGRACVINSVDSKSGQFKALAQTNLSGYLVKPVAADTVASLVVGNAGPAKLGGSGSGATPTTVATSSHKATSVIAATQSAKVTVKAPSTPTVTPTAVATPSSGANHTTKASPSHTSKAAHSSKPAKSSKTKAAHTSKAKPTPSTPSTHTSTKRASCQQTASGNSTESAIVQNYHQCGGKGWTGATTCVAGSSCVVQNEWYSQCVSSATRRSSKALRRF
;
A
#
# COMPACT_ATOMS: atom_id res chain seq x y z
N MET A 1 46.40 20.23 -48.93
CA MET A 1 45.46 20.08 -47.79
C MET A 1 44.63 18.83 -48.03
N ARG A 2 44.88 17.74 -47.30
CA ARG A 2 44.04 16.53 -47.29
C ARG A 2 43.82 16.15 -45.83
N PHE A 3 42.70 16.59 -45.28
CA PHE A 3 42.28 16.21 -43.93
C PHE A 3 41.72 14.78 -44.01
N SER A 4 42.45 13.82 -43.46
CA SER A 4 41.92 12.49 -43.17
C SER A 4 41.19 12.58 -41.83
N ALA A 5 39.87 12.49 -41.87
CA ALA A 5 39.02 12.40 -40.69
C ALA A 5 39.04 10.95 -40.18
N SER A 6 39.83 10.69 -39.14
CA SER A 6 39.73 9.46 -38.36
C SER A 6 38.48 9.52 -37.50
N ALA A 7 37.42 8.83 -37.91
CA ALA A 7 36.26 8.58 -37.07
C ALA A 7 36.65 7.60 -35.95
N ILE A 8 36.81 8.12 -34.73
CA ILE A 8 36.93 7.31 -33.52
C ILE A 8 35.54 6.75 -33.23
N LEU A 9 35.35 5.47 -33.57
CA LEU A 9 34.16 4.71 -33.20
C LEU A 9 34.25 4.44 -31.69
N ALA A 10 33.59 5.27 -30.88
CA ALA A 10 33.37 4.97 -29.48
C ALA A 10 32.37 3.82 -29.38
N ALA A 11 32.89 2.58 -29.34
CA ALA A 11 32.11 1.41 -28.98
C ALA A 11 31.74 1.55 -27.49
N ALA A 12 30.57 2.14 -27.22
CA ALA A 12 29.95 2.03 -25.92
C ALA A 12 29.77 0.53 -25.64
N ALA A 13 30.48 0.02 -24.65
CA ALA A 13 30.29 -1.33 -24.15
C ALA A 13 28.87 -1.43 -23.59
N ALA A 14 27.92 -1.78 -24.45
CA ALA A 14 26.63 -2.27 -24.04
C ALA A 14 26.89 -3.60 -23.33
N THR A 15 27.15 -3.54 -22.02
CA THR A 15 27.07 -4.71 -21.15
C THR A 15 25.73 -5.35 -21.45
N SER A 16 25.77 -6.56 -22.00
CA SER A 16 24.62 -7.30 -22.46
C SER A 16 23.71 -7.51 -21.26
N ALA A 17 22.74 -6.63 -21.06
CA ALA A 17 21.67 -6.86 -20.13
C ALA A 17 21.00 -8.15 -20.62
N SER A 18 21.19 -9.24 -19.87
CA SER A 18 20.39 -10.44 -19.99
C SER A 18 18.94 -9.99 -20.22
N ALA A 19 18.29 -10.47 -21.28
CA ALA A 19 16.97 -10.02 -21.73
C ALA A 19 15.91 -10.20 -20.64
N GLN A 20 15.88 -9.29 -19.66
CA GLN A 20 14.94 -9.29 -18.57
C GLN A 20 13.60 -8.92 -19.16
N SER A 21 12.64 -9.83 -19.04
CA SER A 21 11.28 -9.65 -19.52
C SER A 21 10.32 -9.81 -18.35
N VAL A 22 9.10 -9.34 -18.56
CA VAL A 22 7.99 -9.61 -17.63
C VAL A 22 7.82 -11.13 -17.52
N VAL A 23 7.77 -11.64 -16.30
CA VAL A 23 7.51 -13.06 -16.03
C VAL A 23 6.03 -13.26 -15.75
N GLY A 24 5.39 -14.18 -16.48
CA GLY A 24 3.96 -14.42 -16.37
C GLY A 24 3.12 -13.34 -17.06
N THR A 25 1.82 -13.32 -16.77
CA THR A 25 0.85 -12.39 -17.37
C THR A 25 -0.07 -11.81 -16.31
N ALA A 26 -0.35 -10.51 -16.37
CA ALA A 26 -1.32 -9.87 -15.49
C ALA A 26 -2.69 -10.55 -15.58
N TYR A 27 -3.31 -10.74 -14.42
CA TYR A 27 -4.61 -11.38 -14.25
C TYR A 27 -5.49 -10.51 -13.35
N GLY A 28 -6.63 -11.04 -12.89
CA GLY A 28 -7.52 -10.26 -12.04
C GLY A 28 -8.01 -8.99 -12.75
N PHE A 29 -8.24 -7.93 -11.99
CA PHE A 29 -8.70 -6.64 -12.54
C PHE A 29 -7.66 -5.94 -13.44
N ALA A 30 -6.38 -6.32 -13.36
CA ALA A 30 -5.32 -5.83 -14.26
C ALA A 30 -5.07 -6.75 -15.47
N LYS A 31 -5.97 -7.70 -15.77
CA LYS A 31 -5.85 -8.55 -16.96
C LYS A 31 -5.64 -7.73 -18.24
N GLY A 32 -4.64 -8.13 -19.04
CA GLY A 32 -4.31 -7.50 -20.32
C GLY A 32 -3.24 -6.40 -20.24
N VAL A 33 -2.71 -6.09 -19.05
CA VAL A 33 -1.57 -5.18 -18.90
C VAL A 33 -0.32 -5.78 -19.55
N THR A 34 0.41 -4.94 -20.29
CA THR A 34 1.64 -5.28 -21.03
C THR A 34 2.84 -4.42 -20.63
N GLY A 35 2.63 -3.33 -19.88
CA GLY A 35 3.68 -2.42 -19.45
C GLY A 35 4.38 -1.75 -20.64
N GLY A 36 5.69 -1.88 -20.73
CA GLY A 36 6.52 -1.44 -21.86
C GLY A 36 6.30 -2.22 -23.16
N GLY A 37 5.51 -3.31 -23.13
CA GLY A 37 5.24 -4.15 -24.30
C GLY A 37 6.52 -4.78 -24.84
N ASN A 38 6.79 -4.56 -26.13
CA ASN A 38 7.97 -5.11 -26.81
C ASN A 38 9.20 -4.19 -26.72
N ALA A 39 9.16 -3.12 -25.91
CA ALA A 39 10.31 -2.25 -25.72
C ALA A 39 11.50 -3.06 -25.18
N ALA A 40 12.67 -2.87 -25.79
CA ALA A 40 13.89 -3.55 -25.36
C ALA A 40 14.20 -3.21 -23.89
N ALA A 41 14.60 -4.24 -23.14
CA ALA A 41 15.01 -4.08 -21.75
C ALA A 41 16.29 -3.24 -21.67
N ALA A 42 16.27 -2.20 -20.85
CA ALA A 42 17.40 -1.29 -20.67
C ALA A 42 17.64 -1.00 -19.19
N VAL A 43 18.91 -0.91 -18.80
CA VAL A 43 19.35 -0.56 -17.45
C VAL A 43 19.71 0.93 -17.42
N PRO A 44 19.10 1.75 -16.55
CA PRO A 44 19.52 3.13 -16.38
C PRO A 44 20.95 3.22 -15.83
N SER A 45 21.80 4.05 -16.43
CA SER A 45 23.16 4.30 -15.98
C SER A 45 23.23 5.05 -14.64
N SER A 46 22.21 5.85 -14.32
CA SER A 46 22.16 6.70 -13.13
C SER A 46 20.75 6.85 -12.55
N VAL A 47 20.65 7.43 -11.34
CA VAL A 47 19.37 7.81 -10.72
C VAL A 47 18.61 8.87 -11.53
N ASP A 48 19.31 9.77 -12.21
CA ASP A 48 18.72 10.81 -13.05
C ASP A 48 18.09 10.20 -14.30
N GLU A 49 18.81 9.27 -14.95
CA GLU A 49 18.28 8.55 -16.11
C GLU A 49 17.09 7.67 -15.73
N LEU A 50 17.16 6.96 -14.59
CA LEU A 50 16.03 6.21 -14.06
C LEU A 50 14.81 7.13 -13.85
N THR A 51 15.02 8.30 -13.21
CA THR A 51 13.95 9.27 -12.96
C THR A 51 13.32 9.77 -14.26
N GLN A 52 14.14 10.07 -15.27
CA GLN A 52 13.68 10.53 -16.58
C GLN A 52 12.89 9.43 -17.31
N TRP A 53 13.43 8.21 -17.38
CA TRP A 53 12.80 7.10 -18.08
C TRP A 53 11.49 6.67 -17.46
N LEU A 54 11.36 6.73 -16.12
CA LEU A 54 10.10 6.43 -15.45
C LEU A 54 9.00 7.43 -15.82
N ALA A 55 9.34 8.72 -15.94
CA ALA A 55 8.36 9.79 -16.07
C ALA A 55 7.92 10.08 -17.52
N ASP A 56 8.76 9.78 -18.50
CA ASP A 56 8.51 10.12 -19.90
C ASP A 56 7.31 9.37 -20.51
N ASP A 57 6.93 9.75 -21.73
CA ASP A 57 5.79 9.15 -22.44
C ASP A 57 6.20 8.01 -23.39
N THR A 58 7.48 7.60 -23.38
CA THR A 58 7.98 6.50 -24.21
C THR A 58 7.66 5.15 -23.55
N PRO A 59 7.09 4.17 -24.26
CA PRO A 59 6.99 2.81 -23.72
C PRO A 59 8.37 2.23 -23.39
N ARG A 60 8.58 1.76 -22.16
CA ARG A 60 9.91 1.29 -21.71
C ARG A 60 9.84 0.03 -20.87
N THR A 61 10.84 -0.82 -21.06
CA THR A 61 11.18 -1.91 -20.15
C THR A 61 12.45 -1.52 -19.41
N ILE A 62 12.29 -1.05 -18.18
CA ILE A 62 13.33 -0.50 -17.32
C ILE A 62 13.78 -1.58 -16.35
N VAL A 63 15.07 -1.92 -16.38
CA VAL A 63 15.65 -2.96 -15.53
C VAL A 63 16.41 -2.33 -14.38
N ILE A 64 15.99 -2.63 -13.15
CA ILE A 64 16.69 -2.27 -11.92
C ILE A 64 17.66 -3.42 -11.59
N ASP A 65 18.93 -3.25 -11.93
CA ASP A 65 19.93 -4.33 -11.86
C ASP A 65 20.75 -4.38 -10.57
N LYS A 66 20.64 -3.32 -9.78
CA LYS A 66 21.37 -3.07 -8.54
C LYS A 66 20.52 -2.20 -7.61
N GLU A 67 21.14 -1.79 -6.51
CA GLU A 67 20.59 -0.76 -5.65
C GLU A 67 20.80 0.63 -6.27
N TYR A 68 19.69 1.37 -6.40
CA TYR A 68 19.70 2.81 -6.60
C TYR A 68 19.36 3.46 -5.26
N ASP A 69 20.38 4.02 -4.61
CA ASP A 69 20.26 4.73 -3.34
C ASP A 69 20.02 6.22 -3.59
N PHE A 70 18.93 6.73 -3.04
CA PHE A 70 18.51 8.13 -3.12
C PHE A 70 18.74 8.88 -1.81
N THR A 71 19.19 8.21 -0.75
CA THR A 71 19.36 8.80 0.58
C THR A 71 20.58 9.70 0.66
N GLY A 72 20.68 10.46 1.75
CA GLY A 72 21.87 11.24 2.11
C GLY A 72 21.61 12.73 2.31
N THR A 73 20.38 13.20 2.04
CA THR A 73 20.02 14.61 2.23
C THR A 73 19.05 14.75 3.39
N SER A 74 19.57 15.13 4.56
CA SER A 74 18.75 15.34 5.75
C SER A 74 18.06 16.72 5.75
N ALA A 75 16.78 16.74 6.12
CA ALA A 75 15.98 17.91 6.36
C ALA A 75 15.36 17.88 7.77
N LYS A 76 14.89 19.05 8.24
CA LYS A 76 14.16 19.19 9.50
C LYS A 76 12.83 19.88 9.27
N GLY A 77 11.78 19.34 9.88
CA GLY A 77 10.42 19.86 9.78
C GLY A 77 9.73 19.92 11.13
N LYS A 78 8.65 20.70 11.20
CA LYS A 78 7.73 20.64 12.35
C LYS A 78 6.98 19.32 12.32
N GLY A 79 6.66 18.80 13.50
CA GLY A 79 5.89 17.58 13.65
C GLY A 79 5.55 17.31 15.10
N CYS A 80 5.25 16.05 15.41
CA CYS A 80 4.96 15.63 16.78
C CYS A 80 5.37 14.18 17.07
N SER A 81 5.54 13.89 18.35
CA SER A 81 5.56 12.53 18.92
C SER A 81 4.23 12.24 19.61
N ARG A 82 3.91 10.97 19.87
CA ARG A 82 2.86 10.57 20.81
C ARG A 82 3.45 10.41 22.23
N LYS A 83 2.67 10.73 23.27
CA LYS A 83 3.03 10.49 24.68
C LYS A 83 2.86 9.02 25.03
N SER A 84 1.79 8.40 24.53
CA SER A 84 1.45 6.99 24.71
C SER A 84 2.44 6.04 24.01
N CYS A 85 3.09 6.51 22.95
CA CYS A 85 3.99 5.73 22.10
C CYS A 85 5.14 6.63 21.65
N THR A 86 6.10 6.81 22.55
CA THR A 86 7.28 7.67 22.34
C THR A 86 8.33 6.97 21.49
N VAL A 87 9.25 7.73 20.89
CA VAL A 87 10.40 7.17 20.15
C VAL A 87 11.24 6.23 21.02
N ALA A 88 11.42 6.54 22.31
CA ALA A 88 12.15 5.69 23.25
C ALA A 88 11.51 4.30 23.44
N ASN A 89 10.19 4.19 23.24
CA ASN A 89 9.43 2.95 23.32
C ASN A 89 9.14 2.35 21.93
N GLY A 90 9.88 2.74 20.89
CA GLY A 90 9.69 2.24 19.52
C GLY A 90 8.54 2.91 18.77
N GLY A 91 8.17 4.14 19.14
CA GLY A 91 7.15 4.95 18.47
C GLY A 91 7.68 5.69 17.24
N GLN A 92 6.81 5.88 16.23
CA GLN A 92 7.10 6.77 15.11
C GLN A 92 6.84 8.25 15.45
N LEU A 93 7.59 9.13 14.80
CA LEU A 93 7.30 10.57 14.72
C LEU A 93 6.30 10.83 13.59
N PHE A 94 5.61 11.97 13.65
CA PHE A 94 4.71 12.44 12.59
C PHE A 94 5.24 13.74 12.04
N LEU A 95 5.57 13.77 10.74
CA LEU A 95 5.99 14.98 10.04
C LEU A 95 4.75 15.83 9.67
N GLY A 96 4.85 17.14 9.86
CA GLY A 96 3.77 18.10 9.60
C GLY A 96 2.69 18.12 10.68
N ASP A 97 1.60 18.85 10.42
CA ASP A 97 0.57 19.14 11.44
C ASP A 97 -0.66 18.21 11.34
N LEU A 98 -0.85 17.52 10.22
CA LEU A 98 -2.09 16.78 9.90
C LEU A 98 -2.41 15.69 10.94
N SER A 99 -1.39 15.04 11.50
CA SER A 99 -1.54 14.00 12.51
C SER A 99 -1.21 14.46 13.93
N CYS A 100 -1.01 15.76 14.15
CA CYS A 100 -0.47 16.34 15.40
C CYS A 100 -1.48 17.11 16.25
N GLY A 101 -2.78 16.83 16.09
CA GLY A 101 -3.84 17.59 16.74
C GLY A 101 -4.28 17.10 18.12
N THR A 102 -3.88 15.90 18.57
CA THR A 102 -4.48 15.23 19.74
C THR A 102 -3.82 15.60 21.06
N SER A 103 -4.53 15.39 22.18
CA SER A 103 -3.98 15.56 23.53
C SER A 103 -2.79 14.63 23.82
N ASP A 104 -2.67 13.54 23.07
CA ASP A 104 -1.57 12.59 23.11
C ASP A 104 -0.35 13.06 22.30
N ASN A 105 -0.48 14.11 21.48
CA ASN A 105 0.65 14.62 20.69
C ASN A 105 1.49 15.64 21.48
N ILE A 106 2.80 15.57 21.33
CA ILE A 106 3.77 16.60 21.76
C ILE A 106 4.47 17.12 20.51
N ALA A 107 4.40 18.43 20.28
CA ALA A 107 5.11 19.08 19.19
C ALA A 107 6.63 18.89 19.32
N THR A 108 7.30 18.60 18.21
CA THR A 108 8.76 18.41 18.16
C THR A 108 9.31 18.77 16.78
N THR A 109 10.63 18.79 16.66
CA THR A 109 11.31 18.83 15.36
C THR A 109 11.61 17.42 14.89
N VAL A 110 11.18 17.11 13.67
CA VAL A 110 11.39 15.81 13.03
C VAL A 110 12.54 15.95 12.05
N SER A 111 13.55 15.10 12.17
CA SER A 111 14.61 14.96 11.16
C SER A 111 14.27 13.80 10.23
N TYR A 112 14.45 13.99 8.93
CA TYR A 112 14.07 13.02 7.91
C TYR A 112 14.97 13.17 6.67
N ASP A 113 15.04 12.14 5.84
CA ASP A 113 15.67 12.20 4.52
C ASP A 113 14.69 12.81 3.50
N LEU A 114 15.15 13.80 2.75
CA LEU A 114 14.31 14.55 1.81
C LEU A 114 13.83 13.67 0.65
N ALA A 115 14.64 12.72 0.18
CA ALA A 115 14.35 11.96 -1.03
C ALA A 115 13.05 11.16 -0.93
N ALA A 116 12.78 10.59 0.24
CA ALA A 116 11.58 9.79 0.49
C ALA A 116 10.27 10.61 0.44
N THR A 117 10.36 11.94 0.55
CA THR A 117 9.19 12.84 0.44
C THR A 117 8.85 13.23 -1.01
N GLU A 118 9.73 12.91 -1.96
CA GLU A 118 9.61 13.30 -3.36
C GLU A 118 9.60 12.06 -4.29
N PRO A 119 8.57 11.21 -4.32
CA PRO A 119 8.62 9.93 -5.03
C PRO A 119 8.95 10.04 -6.54
N LEU A 120 9.52 8.97 -7.10
CA LEU A 120 9.80 8.86 -8.54
C LEU A 120 8.49 8.81 -9.32
N ILE A 121 8.32 9.72 -10.27
CA ILE A 121 7.11 9.80 -11.09
C ILE A 121 7.13 8.72 -12.16
N VAL A 122 6.04 7.93 -12.24
CA VAL A 122 5.85 6.87 -13.23
C VAL A 122 4.74 7.26 -14.19
N GLY A 123 5.09 7.35 -15.47
CA GLY A 123 4.17 7.55 -16.59
C GLY A 123 3.50 6.26 -17.06
N SER A 124 2.79 6.34 -18.20
CA SER A 124 2.14 5.18 -18.80
C SER A 124 3.14 4.27 -19.52
N ASN A 125 2.72 3.03 -19.78
CA ASN A 125 3.45 2.05 -20.61
C ASN A 125 4.86 1.74 -20.10
N LYS A 126 4.97 1.44 -18.81
CA LYS A 126 6.25 1.13 -18.15
C LYS A 126 6.23 -0.30 -17.64
N SER A 127 7.28 -1.05 -17.92
CA SER A 127 7.64 -2.28 -17.21
C SER A 127 8.87 -1.99 -16.37
N ILE A 128 8.73 -1.96 -15.04
CA ILE A 128 9.81 -1.74 -14.09
C ILE A 128 10.16 -3.09 -13.49
N LEU A 129 11.31 -3.65 -13.87
CA LEU A 129 11.66 -5.04 -13.62
C LEU A 129 12.94 -5.13 -12.78
N GLY A 130 12.93 -5.92 -11.72
CA GLY A 130 14.16 -6.24 -11.00
C GLY A 130 14.98 -7.30 -11.72
N SER A 131 16.30 -7.21 -11.62
CA SER A 131 17.23 -8.21 -12.17
C SER A 131 17.61 -9.23 -11.11
N LYS A 132 17.13 -10.48 -11.27
CA LYS A 132 17.58 -11.64 -10.47
C LYS A 132 17.56 -11.41 -8.94
N GLY A 133 16.55 -10.70 -8.44
CA GLY A 133 16.41 -10.38 -7.01
C GLY A 133 17.37 -9.31 -6.46
N LYS A 134 18.09 -8.58 -7.33
CA LYS A 134 19.05 -7.52 -6.94
C LYS A 134 18.53 -6.09 -7.09
N GLY A 135 17.38 -5.91 -7.74
CA GLY A 135 16.85 -4.57 -8.02
C GLY A 135 16.28 -3.94 -6.76
N VAL A 136 16.90 -2.87 -6.27
CA VAL A 136 16.49 -2.16 -5.04
C VAL A 136 16.34 -0.66 -5.32
N LEU A 137 15.23 -0.09 -4.86
CA LEU A 137 15.04 1.34 -4.71
C LEU A 137 15.13 1.68 -3.22
N ASN A 138 16.23 2.30 -2.82
CA ASN A 138 16.50 2.65 -1.43
C ASN A 138 16.28 4.16 -1.21
N GLY A 139 15.40 4.50 -0.27
CA GLY A 139 15.14 5.90 0.12
C GLY A 139 14.09 6.63 -0.72
N LYS A 140 13.52 6.02 -1.75
CA LYS A 140 12.53 6.66 -2.63
C LYS A 140 11.49 5.69 -3.17
N GLY A 141 10.23 6.10 -3.14
CA GLY A 141 9.09 5.33 -3.64
C GLY A 141 8.72 5.66 -5.09
N LEU A 142 7.64 5.04 -5.56
CA LEU A 142 7.06 5.23 -6.89
C LEU A 142 5.70 5.92 -6.79
N ARG A 143 5.48 6.95 -7.61
CA ARG A 143 4.20 7.63 -7.79
C ARG A 143 3.70 7.43 -9.21
N VAL A 144 2.68 6.61 -9.38
CA VAL A 144 2.01 6.49 -10.68
C VAL A 144 1.11 7.71 -10.87
N LYS A 145 1.47 8.56 -11.84
CA LYS A 145 0.80 9.85 -12.06
C LYS A 145 -0.69 9.66 -12.35
N THR A 146 -1.49 10.68 -12.09
CA THR A 146 -2.94 10.66 -12.36
C THR A 146 -3.18 10.24 -13.81
N ASN A 147 -4.15 9.33 -14.02
CA ASN A 147 -4.51 8.78 -15.32
C ASN A 147 -3.42 7.97 -16.06
N ALA A 148 -2.26 7.69 -15.45
CA ALA A 148 -1.30 6.79 -16.06
C ALA A 148 -1.84 5.36 -16.11
N LYS A 149 -1.51 4.67 -17.20
CA LYS A 149 -2.10 3.38 -17.57
C LYS A 149 -1.02 2.38 -17.98
N ASN A 150 -1.36 1.10 -17.93
CA ASN A 150 -0.54 0.03 -18.47
C ASN A 150 0.87 0.03 -17.85
N VAL A 151 0.95 -0.21 -16.54
CA VAL A 151 2.21 -0.23 -15.79
C VAL A 151 2.40 -1.58 -15.10
N ILE A 152 3.60 -2.13 -15.22
CA ILE A 152 4.05 -3.34 -14.51
C ILE A 152 5.19 -2.92 -13.58
N ILE A 153 5.10 -3.32 -12.31
CA ILE A 153 6.15 -3.17 -11.30
C ILE A 153 6.42 -4.59 -10.77
N GLN A 154 7.54 -5.19 -11.18
CA GLN A 154 7.80 -6.60 -10.93
C GLN A 154 9.20 -6.89 -10.42
N GLY A 155 9.28 -7.63 -9.31
CA GLY A 155 10.54 -8.22 -8.86
C GLY A 155 11.55 -7.24 -8.26
N ILE A 156 11.11 -6.08 -7.73
CA ILE A 156 12.00 -5.11 -7.08
C ILE A 156 11.78 -5.05 -5.56
N GLU A 157 12.78 -4.60 -4.81
CA GLU A 157 12.62 -4.17 -3.42
C GLU A 157 12.50 -2.64 -3.36
N ILE A 158 11.55 -2.12 -2.58
CA ILE A 158 11.43 -0.70 -2.22
C ILE A 158 11.59 -0.60 -0.70
N THR A 159 12.62 0.12 -0.24
CA THR A 159 12.98 0.10 1.18
C THR A 159 13.55 1.41 1.71
N ASN A 160 13.52 1.56 3.04
CA ASN A 160 14.22 2.60 3.80
C ASN A 160 13.76 4.04 3.47
N LEU A 161 12.44 4.22 3.37
CA LEU A 161 11.81 5.53 3.19
C LEU A 161 11.42 6.10 4.55
N ASN A 162 12.37 6.69 5.28
CA ASN A 162 12.11 7.31 6.59
C ASN A 162 11.28 6.42 7.56
N PRO A 163 11.69 5.18 7.87
CA PRO A 163 10.87 4.19 8.59
C PRO A 163 10.33 4.67 9.95
N SER A 164 11.02 5.61 10.60
CA SER A 164 10.61 6.17 11.90
C SER A 164 9.68 7.38 11.80
N VAL A 165 9.26 7.79 10.60
CA VAL A 165 8.53 9.04 10.37
C VAL A 165 7.28 8.80 9.51
N VAL A 166 6.11 8.90 10.13
CA VAL A 166 4.82 8.99 9.41
C VAL A 166 4.80 10.28 8.61
N TRP A 167 4.30 10.19 7.36
CA TRP A 167 4.42 11.22 6.31
C TRP A 167 5.83 11.42 5.76
N GLY A 168 6.80 10.58 6.16
CA GLY A 168 8.16 10.59 5.64
C GLY A 168 8.33 9.93 4.28
N GLY A 169 7.34 9.19 3.79
CA GLY A 169 7.32 8.58 2.45
C GLY A 169 6.35 7.40 2.33
N ASP A 170 5.90 7.14 1.11
CA ASP A 170 5.12 5.96 0.72
C ASP A 170 5.89 5.18 -0.34
N ALA A 171 5.79 3.85 -0.34
CA ALA A 171 6.53 3.03 -1.29
C ALA A 171 5.90 3.05 -2.69
N ILE A 172 4.59 2.82 -2.82
CA ILE A 172 3.87 2.93 -4.09
C ILE A 172 2.58 3.72 -3.86
N ASP A 173 2.44 4.85 -4.55
CA ASP A 173 1.20 5.64 -4.55
C ASP A 173 0.58 5.75 -5.96
N LEU A 174 -0.73 5.53 -6.04
CA LEU A 174 -1.53 5.66 -7.26
C LEU A 174 -2.41 6.90 -7.14
N GLN A 175 -2.13 7.91 -7.95
CA GLN A 175 -2.77 9.23 -7.84
C GLN A 175 -4.23 9.27 -8.34
N GLY A 176 -4.72 8.17 -8.92
CA GLY A 176 -6.11 7.96 -9.31
C GLY A 176 -6.36 8.05 -10.81
N GLY A 177 -7.46 7.42 -11.25
CA GLY A 177 -7.75 7.23 -12.68
C GLY A 177 -6.79 6.23 -13.35
N ASN A 178 -6.04 5.47 -12.54
CA ASN A 178 -5.00 4.58 -13.03
C ASN A 178 -5.61 3.29 -13.56
N ASP A 179 -5.20 2.89 -14.76
CA ASP A 179 -5.93 1.88 -15.52
C ASP A 179 -4.97 0.79 -16.00
N GLY A 180 -5.06 -0.38 -15.37
CA GLY A 180 -4.18 -1.50 -15.66
C GLY A 180 -2.80 -1.32 -15.02
N ILE A 181 -2.73 -1.54 -13.71
CA ILE A 181 -1.48 -1.57 -12.93
C ILE A 181 -1.28 -2.97 -12.35
N TRP A 182 -0.11 -3.58 -12.60
CA TRP A 182 0.25 -4.88 -12.05
C TRP A 182 1.48 -4.75 -11.15
N ILE A 183 1.30 -5.01 -9.85
CA ILE A 183 2.34 -4.92 -8.82
C ILE A 183 2.62 -6.35 -8.36
N ASP A 184 3.72 -6.94 -8.82
CA ASP A 184 3.97 -8.38 -8.71
C ASP A 184 5.36 -8.75 -8.16
N HIS A 185 5.45 -9.74 -7.27
CA HIS A 185 6.75 -10.23 -6.73
C HIS A 185 7.66 -9.14 -6.17
N ASN A 186 7.13 -8.03 -5.65
CA ASN A 186 7.95 -7.00 -5.03
C ASN A 186 8.17 -7.30 -3.56
N ARG A 187 9.21 -6.70 -2.97
CA ARG A 187 9.35 -6.62 -1.51
C ARG A 187 9.21 -5.16 -1.09
N ILE A 188 8.40 -4.90 -0.07
CA ILE A 188 8.29 -3.57 0.51
C ILE A 188 8.60 -3.68 2.00
N SER A 189 9.55 -2.88 2.47
CA SER A 189 10.08 -2.95 3.84
C SER A 189 10.50 -1.56 4.34
N LYS A 190 10.50 -1.33 5.66
CA LYS A 190 11.06 -0.10 6.28
C LYS A 190 10.55 1.22 5.66
N ILE A 191 9.23 1.36 5.55
CA ILE A 191 8.57 2.55 5.01
C ILE A 191 7.97 3.37 6.14
N GLY A 192 8.07 4.71 6.07
CA GLY A 192 7.55 5.60 7.11
C GLY A 192 6.02 5.59 7.18
N ARG A 193 5.35 5.50 6.03
CA ARG A 193 3.89 5.39 5.93
C ARG A 193 3.48 4.24 5.00
N GLN A 194 2.72 4.47 3.93
CA GLN A 194 2.02 3.40 3.23
C GLN A 194 2.96 2.51 2.41
N PHE A 195 2.78 1.19 2.46
CA PHE A 195 3.39 0.31 1.44
C PHE A 195 2.71 0.54 0.09
N ILE A 196 1.37 0.51 0.05
CA ILE A 196 0.60 0.85 -1.15
C ILE A 196 -0.57 1.75 -0.78
N VAL A 197 -0.82 2.79 -1.58
CA VAL A 197 -1.99 3.66 -1.42
C VAL A 197 -2.62 4.03 -2.76
N THR A 198 -3.95 3.89 -2.87
CA THR A 198 -4.73 4.55 -3.92
C THR A 198 -5.36 5.81 -3.36
N HIS A 199 -5.30 6.88 -4.15
CA HIS A 199 -5.81 8.19 -3.77
C HIS A 199 -7.27 8.40 -4.21
N PHE A 200 -7.53 9.37 -5.08
CA PHE A 200 -8.83 10.01 -5.18
C PHE A 200 -9.80 9.27 -6.12
N ALA A 201 -9.39 9.04 -7.37
CA ALA A 201 -10.19 8.39 -8.39
C ALA A 201 -9.83 6.90 -8.53
N GLY A 202 -10.79 6.09 -8.96
CA GLY A 202 -10.66 4.64 -9.05
C GLY A 202 -9.48 4.18 -9.90
N SER A 203 -8.89 3.07 -9.46
CA SER A 203 -7.78 2.40 -10.11
C SER A 203 -8.10 0.93 -10.41
N ARG A 204 -7.71 0.42 -11.58
CA ARG A 204 -7.77 -1.02 -11.90
C ARG A 204 -6.41 -1.68 -11.68
N VAL A 205 -6.30 -2.49 -10.63
CA VAL A 205 -5.01 -2.97 -10.10
C VAL A 205 -5.04 -4.47 -9.80
N THR A 206 -3.91 -5.13 -9.97
CA THR A 206 -3.64 -6.44 -9.37
C THR A 206 -2.35 -6.37 -8.57
N ILE A 207 -2.44 -6.75 -7.31
CA ILE A 207 -1.36 -6.78 -6.32
C ILE A 207 -1.13 -8.26 -6.02
N SER A 208 -0.06 -8.83 -6.55
CA SER A 208 0.17 -10.28 -6.49
C SER A 208 1.56 -10.71 -6.05
N ASN A 209 1.65 -11.80 -5.29
CA ASN A 209 2.93 -12.42 -4.91
C ASN A 209 3.92 -11.46 -4.23
N ASN A 210 3.47 -10.35 -3.64
CA ASN A 210 4.36 -9.39 -3.00
C ASN A 210 4.70 -9.84 -1.59
N TYR A 211 5.90 -9.49 -1.13
CA TYR A 211 6.34 -9.67 0.24
C TYR A 211 6.33 -8.33 0.99
N PHE A 212 5.34 -8.17 1.87
CA PHE A 212 5.19 -7.00 2.73
C PHE A 212 5.80 -7.28 4.11
N ASP A 213 7.01 -6.78 4.30
CA ASP A 213 7.81 -6.99 5.51
C ASP A 213 7.64 -5.80 6.46
N GLY A 214 6.74 -5.97 7.44
CA GLY A 214 6.40 -4.95 8.40
C GLY A 214 7.35 -4.82 9.59
N ALA A 215 8.44 -5.60 9.64
CA ALA A 215 9.40 -5.51 10.74
C ALA A 215 10.06 -4.12 10.77
N THR A 216 9.94 -3.43 11.90
CA THR A 216 10.48 -2.07 12.08
C THR A 216 10.91 -1.82 13.51
N SER A 217 11.90 -0.94 13.71
CA SER A 217 12.28 -0.45 15.04
C SER A 217 11.34 0.66 15.55
N ALA A 218 10.54 1.25 14.66
CA ALA A 218 9.62 2.34 14.99
C ALA A 218 8.26 2.09 14.34
N SER A 219 7.20 2.02 15.15
CA SER A 219 5.82 1.77 14.71
C SER A 219 4.83 2.67 15.46
N THR A 220 3.70 3.03 14.87
CA THR A 220 2.65 3.77 15.61
C THR A 220 1.98 2.99 16.73
N THR A 221 2.26 1.69 16.81
CA THR A 221 1.76 0.74 17.80
C THR A 221 2.83 0.35 18.84
N CYS A 222 4.05 0.90 18.78
CA CYS A 222 5.14 0.63 19.72
C CYS A 222 5.43 -0.87 19.95
N ASN A 223 5.24 -1.69 18.93
CA ASN A 223 5.36 -3.16 19.04
C ASN A 223 6.23 -3.78 17.94
N GLY A 224 6.92 -2.95 17.16
CA GLY A 224 7.79 -3.40 16.08
C GLY A 224 7.07 -3.85 14.80
N ASN A 225 5.74 -3.68 14.74
CA ASN A 225 4.93 -4.06 13.59
C ASN A 225 4.38 -2.84 12.85
N HIS A 226 4.57 -2.80 11.53
CA HIS A 226 4.14 -1.70 10.68
C HIS A 226 2.61 -1.58 10.55
N TYR A 227 2.06 -0.38 10.80
CA TYR A 227 0.61 -0.15 10.75
C TYR A 227 0.11 0.26 9.36
N TRP A 228 0.95 0.91 8.58
CA TRP A 228 0.57 1.60 7.35
C TRP A 228 0.82 0.69 6.13
N THR A 229 0.12 -0.44 6.07
CA THR A 229 0.38 -1.45 5.04
C THR A 229 -0.23 -1.04 3.70
N GLU A 230 -1.53 -1.20 3.51
CA GLU A 230 -2.24 -0.87 2.28
C GLU A 230 -3.50 -0.06 2.54
N MET A 231 -3.70 1.00 1.77
CA MET A 231 -4.89 1.84 1.87
C MET A 231 -5.47 2.16 0.49
N HIS A 232 -6.58 1.52 0.18
CA HIS A 232 -7.23 1.65 -1.13
C HIS A 232 -8.50 2.50 -1.00
N LEU A 233 -8.46 3.77 -1.36
CA LEU A 233 -9.54 4.73 -1.14
C LEU A 233 -10.16 5.31 -2.41
N GLY A 234 -9.68 4.92 -3.59
CA GLY A 234 -10.14 5.48 -4.86
C GLY A 234 -11.62 5.20 -5.11
N ASP A 235 -12.34 6.23 -5.54
CA ASP A 235 -13.74 6.10 -5.93
C ASP A 235 -13.84 5.28 -7.23
N GLY A 236 -14.32 4.04 -7.13
CA GLY A 236 -14.38 3.10 -8.26
C GLY A 236 -13.16 2.19 -8.38
N ASP A 237 -12.34 2.04 -7.33
CA ASP A 237 -11.24 1.06 -7.30
C ASP A 237 -11.74 -0.35 -7.66
N GLN A 238 -10.95 -1.07 -8.45
CA GLN A 238 -11.14 -2.48 -8.81
C GLN A 238 -9.81 -3.20 -8.60
N ILE A 239 -9.67 -3.88 -7.47
CA ILE A 239 -8.37 -4.39 -7.01
C ILE A 239 -8.43 -5.87 -6.69
N THR A 240 -7.54 -6.63 -7.34
CA THR A 240 -7.26 -8.03 -6.99
C THR A 240 -6.05 -8.05 -6.07
N ILE A 241 -6.19 -8.69 -4.91
CA ILE A 241 -5.13 -8.86 -3.90
C ILE A 241 -4.94 -10.36 -3.74
N ASP A 242 -3.89 -10.91 -4.35
CA ASP A 242 -3.71 -12.36 -4.49
C ASP A 242 -2.30 -12.83 -4.09
N ARG A 243 -2.20 -13.88 -3.28
CA ARG A 243 -0.91 -14.54 -2.95
C ARG A 243 0.14 -13.63 -2.31
N ASN A 244 -0.27 -12.52 -1.69
CA ASN A 244 0.67 -11.64 -0.99
C ASN A 244 1.01 -12.19 0.39
N TYR A 245 2.25 -11.97 0.82
CA TYR A 245 2.73 -12.30 2.14
C TYR A 245 2.79 -11.05 3.02
N TYR A 246 1.92 -10.96 4.01
CA TYR A 246 1.92 -9.91 5.02
C TYR A 246 2.50 -10.46 6.32
N VAL A 247 3.66 -9.95 6.73
CA VAL A 247 4.30 -10.38 7.98
C VAL A 247 4.67 -9.19 8.84
N ASN A 248 4.57 -9.33 10.16
CA ASN A 248 4.97 -8.31 11.13
C ASN A 248 4.25 -6.96 10.92
N VAL A 249 2.96 -6.98 10.56
CA VAL A 249 2.13 -5.77 10.41
C VAL A 249 1.16 -5.61 11.57
N SER A 250 0.53 -4.46 11.71
CA SER A 250 -0.39 -4.15 12.82
C SER A 250 -1.67 -3.44 12.40
N GLY A 251 -1.82 -3.08 11.13
CA GLY A 251 -3.02 -2.44 10.63
C GLY A 251 -3.06 -2.37 9.12
N ARG A 252 -4.21 -1.92 8.61
CA ARG A 252 -4.44 -1.60 7.19
C ARG A 252 -3.90 -2.68 6.24
N SER A 253 -4.06 -3.96 6.55
CA SER A 253 -3.53 -5.04 5.72
C SER A 253 -4.68 -5.92 5.22
N PRO A 254 -5.52 -5.43 4.29
CA PRO A 254 -5.61 -4.06 3.73
C PRO A 254 -6.73 -3.20 4.36
N LYS A 255 -6.67 -1.87 4.18
CA LYS A 255 -7.84 -0.97 4.33
C LYS A 255 -8.53 -0.77 2.98
N LEU A 256 -9.78 -1.22 2.87
CA LEU A 256 -10.56 -1.24 1.64
C LEU A 256 -11.63 -0.16 1.64
N GLY A 257 -11.59 0.73 0.64
CA GLY A 257 -12.38 1.94 0.56
C GLY A 257 -13.89 1.73 0.37
N PRO A 258 -14.70 2.76 0.61
CA PRO A 258 -16.16 2.65 0.61
C PRO A 258 -16.76 2.43 -0.77
N LYS A 259 -16.08 2.80 -1.86
CA LYS A 259 -16.63 2.70 -3.22
C LYS A 259 -15.76 1.86 -4.14
N GLY A 260 -14.97 0.96 -3.55
CA GLY A 260 -14.13 0.04 -4.28
C GLY A 260 -14.73 -1.38 -4.33
N THR A 261 -14.20 -2.13 -5.27
CA THR A 261 -14.54 -3.50 -5.61
C THR A 261 -13.27 -4.35 -5.44
N PHE A 262 -13.28 -5.28 -4.49
CA PHE A 262 -12.07 -5.96 -4.03
C PHE A 262 -12.22 -7.48 -4.05
N HIS A 263 -11.23 -8.17 -4.61
CA HIS A 263 -11.09 -9.63 -4.46
C HIS A 263 -9.78 -9.92 -3.72
N ALA A 264 -9.88 -10.34 -2.46
CA ALA A 264 -8.73 -10.69 -1.63
C ALA A 264 -8.69 -12.21 -1.42
N THR A 265 -7.72 -12.88 -2.05
CA THR A 265 -7.65 -14.34 -2.05
C THR A 265 -6.23 -14.89 -1.96
N ASN A 266 -6.08 -16.10 -1.43
CA ASN A 266 -4.79 -16.79 -1.33
C ASN A 266 -3.69 -15.99 -0.61
N ASN A 267 -4.02 -14.97 0.17
CA ASN A 267 -3.00 -14.19 0.89
C ASN A 267 -2.65 -14.88 2.20
N PHE A 268 -1.40 -14.70 2.63
CA PHE A 268 -0.94 -15.19 3.92
C PHE A 268 -0.64 -14.03 4.85
N PHE A 269 -1.33 -13.99 5.98
CA PHE A 269 -1.15 -13.02 7.05
C PHE A 269 -0.51 -13.71 8.25
N GLN A 270 0.71 -13.31 8.60
CA GLN A 270 1.46 -13.91 9.70
C GLN A 270 1.92 -12.84 10.69
N ASN A 271 1.80 -13.14 11.99
CA ASN A 271 2.24 -12.24 13.06
C ASN A 271 1.66 -10.82 12.93
N VAL A 272 0.33 -10.72 12.85
CA VAL A 272 -0.36 -9.43 12.78
C VAL A 272 -0.73 -8.99 14.19
N GLN A 273 0.13 -8.17 14.80
CA GLN A 273 -0.03 -7.66 16.17
C GLN A 273 -0.96 -6.44 16.24
N GLY A 274 -2.14 -6.56 15.64
CA GLY A 274 -3.20 -5.56 15.58
C GLY A 274 -4.38 -6.10 14.78
N HIS A 275 -4.66 -5.54 13.60
CA HIS A 275 -5.71 -6.04 12.71
C HIS A 275 -5.30 -6.07 11.24
N THR A 276 -6.02 -6.85 10.43
CA THR A 276 -5.83 -6.93 8.97
C THR A 276 -6.82 -6.04 8.22
N PHE A 277 -8.01 -6.58 7.92
CA PHE A 277 -9.02 -5.93 7.07
C PHE A 277 -9.73 -4.79 7.81
N GLU A 278 -9.69 -3.61 7.21
CA GLU A 278 -10.55 -2.48 7.56
C GLU A 278 -11.51 -2.21 6.39
N LEU A 279 -12.82 -2.27 6.63
CA LEU A 279 -13.85 -2.07 5.60
C LEU A 279 -14.75 -0.89 5.95
N PHE A 280 -15.51 -0.41 4.97
CA PHE A 280 -16.60 0.55 5.15
C PHE A 280 -17.94 -0.06 4.78
N THR A 281 -19.03 0.60 5.20
CA THR A 281 -20.41 0.12 5.00
C THR A 281 -20.74 -0.21 3.55
N THR A 282 -20.19 0.56 2.61
CA THR A 282 -20.47 0.41 1.17
C THR A 282 -19.39 -0.37 0.42
N THR A 283 -18.34 -0.84 1.09
CA THR A 283 -17.28 -1.63 0.47
C THR A 283 -17.82 -2.94 -0.11
N LEU A 284 -17.49 -3.22 -1.36
CA LEU A 284 -17.76 -4.50 -2.02
C LEU A 284 -16.50 -5.36 -2.01
N ALA A 285 -16.45 -6.39 -1.17
CA ALA A 285 -15.30 -7.27 -1.07
C ALA A 285 -15.68 -8.76 -1.06
N LEU A 286 -14.88 -9.58 -1.72
CA LEU A 286 -14.87 -11.03 -1.55
C LEU A 286 -13.51 -11.44 -0.97
N ILE A 287 -13.53 -12.00 0.25
CA ILE A 287 -12.35 -12.38 1.03
C ILE A 287 -12.38 -13.90 1.22
N GLU A 288 -11.67 -14.64 0.40
CA GLU A 288 -11.80 -16.12 0.37
C GLU A 288 -10.45 -16.83 0.19
N GLY A 289 -10.31 -17.99 0.83
CA GLY A 289 -9.11 -18.82 0.70
C GLY A 289 -7.83 -18.13 1.14
N ASN A 290 -7.86 -17.26 2.15
CA ASN A 290 -6.66 -16.69 2.77
C ASN A 290 -6.25 -17.53 3.99
N ALA A 291 -5.00 -17.40 4.43
CA ALA A 291 -4.47 -18.02 5.64
C ALA A 291 -4.07 -16.94 6.67
N PHE A 292 -4.48 -17.15 7.93
CA PHE A 292 -4.20 -16.26 9.06
C PHE A 292 -3.50 -17.06 10.16
N GLU A 293 -2.27 -16.68 10.49
CA GLU A 293 -1.45 -17.30 11.54
C GLU A 293 -0.99 -16.23 12.53
N ASN A 294 -1.31 -16.41 13.82
CA ASN A 294 -0.99 -15.43 14.86
C ASN A 294 -1.46 -13.99 14.50
N VAL A 295 -2.72 -13.87 14.08
CA VAL A 295 -3.37 -12.62 13.69
C VAL A 295 -4.35 -12.20 14.78
N LYS A 296 -4.05 -11.12 15.50
CA LYS A 296 -4.89 -10.66 16.61
C LYS A 296 -6.34 -10.40 16.20
N GLN A 297 -6.57 -9.74 15.07
CA GLN A 297 -7.91 -9.45 14.55
C GLN A 297 -7.92 -9.57 13.02
N PRO A 298 -8.39 -10.71 12.46
CA PRO A 298 -8.54 -10.87 11.01
C PRO A 298 -9.52 -9.89 10.36
N TYR A 299 -10.35 -9.22 11.15
CA TYR A 299 -11.23 -8.15 10.69
C TYR A 299 -11.62 -7.24 11.85
N VAL A 300 -11.59 -5.93 11.63
CA VAL A 300 -12.11 -4.93 12.57
C VAL A 300 -13.27 -4.15 11.94
N GLY A 301 -14.41 -4.12 12.62
CA GLY A 301 -15.58 -3.35 12.18
C GLY A 301 -16.94 -4.00 12.43
N GLN A 302 -17.97 -3.33 11.93
CA GLN A 302 -19.34 -3.82 11.93
C GLN A 302 -19.56 -4.80 10.78
N VAL A 303 -20.51 -5.73 10.92
CA VAL A 303 -20.87 -6.58 9.77
C VAL A 303 -21.50 -5.70 8.69
N PHE A 304 -20.94 -5.73 7.48
CA PHE A 304 -21.49 -5.01 6.34
C PHE A 304 -22.14 -5.96 5.35
N ALA A 305 -23.24 -5.50 4.73
CA ALA A 305 -24.08 -6.32 3.85
C ALA A 305 -23.41 -6.69 2.51
N ASN A 306 -22.42 -5.91 2.08
CA ASN A 306 -21.84 -5.97 0.72
C ASN A 306 -20.47 -6.65 0.66
N SER A 307 -19.97 -7.14 1.80
CA SER A 307 -18.72 -7.88 1.86
C SER A 307 -18.96 -9.31 2.32
N PHE A 308 -18.15 -10.25 1.83
CA PHE A 308 -18.26 -11.67 2.15
C PHE A 308 -16.90 -12.28 2.45
N ASN A 309 -16.82 -13.09 3.51
CA ASN A 309 -15.58 -13.76 3.92
C ASN A 309 -15.68 -15.29 4.00
N ALA A 310 -16.70 -15.90 3.37
CA ALA A 310 -16.90 -17.36 3.37
C ALA A 310 -16.71 -18.00 4.76
N PRO A 311 -17.51 -17.60 5.77
CA PRO A 311 -17.24 -17.93 7.18
C PRO A 311 -17.34 -19.43 7.50
N ASP A 312 -18.08 -20.18 6.71
CA ASP A 312 -18.29 -21.62 6.87
C ASP A 312 -18.67 -22.28 5.53
N ALA A 313 -18.69 -23.61 5.48
CA ALA A 313 -18.95 -24.38 4.26
C ALA A 313 -20.35 -24.15 3.67
N LYS A 314 -21.36 -23.96 4.53
CA LYS A 314 -22.74 -23.73 4.10
C LYS A 314 -22.85 -22.35 3.44
N SER A 315 -22.29 -21.32 4.07
CA SER A 315 -22.21 -19.97 3.54
C SER A 315 -21.41 -19.93 2.25
N ALA A 316 -20.26 -20.61 2.19
CA ALA A 316 -19.40 -20.68 1.01
C ALA A 316 -20.09 -21.32 -0.21
N ALA A 317 -20.96 -22.32 0.00
CA ALA A 317 -21.72 -22.97 -1.08
C ALA A 317 -22.67 -22.01 -1.81
N THR A 318 -23.16 -20.95 -1.13
CA THR A 318 -24.09 -19.96 -1.71
C THR A 318 -23.49 -19.18 -2.89
N CYS A 319 -22.15 -19.05 -2.93
CA CYS A 319 -21.43 -18.41 -4.01
C CYS A 319 -21.65 -19.08 -5.37
N SER A 320 -21.98 -20.37 -5.40
CA SER A 320 -22.20 -21.11 -6.66
C SER A 320 -23.28 -20.45 -7.51
N SER A 321 -24.32 -19.91 -6.87
CA SER A 321 -25.41 -19.20 -7.55
C SER A 321 -25.04 -17.80 -8.07
N LYS A 322 -23.95 -17.21 -7.57
CA LYS A 322 -23.55 -15.82 -7.86
C LYS A 322 -22.34 -15.74 -8.79
N ILE A 323 -21.35 -16.59 -8.57
CA ILE A 323 -20.05 -16.55 -9.26
C ILE A 323 -19.69 -17.88 -9.95
N GLY A 324 -20.64 -18.82 -10.03
CA GLY A 324 -20.46 -20.08 -10.77
C GLY A 324 -19.60 -21.14 -10.07
N ARG A 325 -19.17 -20.89 -8.83
CA ARG A 325 -18.43 -21.83 -7.97
C ARG A 325 -18.69 -21.54 -6.49
N ALA A 326 -18.47 -22.53 -5.63
CA ALA A 326 -18.38 -22.27 -4.20
C ALA A 326 -17.21 -21.31 -3.91
N CYS A 327 -17.38 -20.48 -2.87
CA CYS A 327 -16.26 -19.74 -2.32
C CYS A 327 -15.36 -20.66 -1.50
N VAL A 328 -14.13 -20.24 -1.22
CA VAL A 328 -13.21 -21.01 -0.37
C VAL A 328 -13.12 -20.39 1.02
N ILE A 329 -13.32 -21.21 2.06
CA ILE A 329 -13.23 -20.77 3.46
C ILE A 329 -11.80 -20.32 3.77
N ASN A 330 -11.64 -19.31 4.60
CA ASN A 330 -10.33 -18.87 5.08
C ASN A 330 -9.80 -19.79 6.18
N SER A 331 -8.49 -20.07 6.20
CA SER A 331 -7.83 -20.79 7.28
C SER A 331 -7.41 -19.82 8.39
N VAL A 332 -7.83 -20.05 9.62
CA VAL A 332 -7.53 -19.21 10.78
C VAL A 332 -7.02 -20.10 11.90
N ASP A 333 -5.77 -19.89 12.33
CA ASP A 333 -5.16 -20.69 13.38
C ASP A 333 -5.74 -20.40 14.78
N SER A 334 -5.43 -21.25 15.75
CA SER A 334 -5.93 -21.11 17.12
C SER A 334 -5.33 -19.94 17.90
N LYS A 335 -4.23 -19.34 17.41
CA LYS A 335 -3.61 -18.14 18.01
C LYS A 335 -4.22 -16.85 17.48
N SER A 336 -4.97 -16.93 16.38
CA SER A 336 -5.64 -15.78 15.79
C SER A 336 -6.96 -15.48 16.50
N GLY A 337 -7.35 -14.20 16.49
CA GLY A 337 -8.67 -13.79 16.92
C GLY A 337 -9.76 -14.30 16.00
N GLN A 338 -11.01 -14.24 16.47
CA GLN A 338 -12.15 -14.67 15.67
C GLN A 338 -12.26 -13.87 14.38
N PHE A 339 -12.40 -14.57 13.24
CA PHE A 339 -12.76 -13.93 11.99
C PHE A 339 -14.27 -13.76 11.92
N LYS A 340 -14.74 -12.61 12.39
CA LYS A 340 -16.16 -12.24 12.37
C LYS A 340 -16.77 -12.41 10.97
N ALA A 341 -17.91 -13.11 10.91
CA ALA A 341 -18.62 -13.38 9.67
C ALA A 341 -19.11 -12.10 9.00
N LEU A 342 -18.93 -12.04 7.67
CA LEU A 342 -19.48 -11.01 6.79
C LEU A 342 -20.63 -11.61 5.96
N ALA A 343 -21.53 -10.75 5.48
CA ALA A 343 -22.84 -11.17 4.99
C ALA A 343 -22.81 -11.87 3.63
N GLN A 344 -22.76 -11.11 2.54
CA GLN A 344 -22.80 -11.62 1.17
C GLN A 344 -22.05 -10.67 0.23
N THR A 345 -21.76 -11.14 -0.98
CA THR A 345 -21.14 -10.33 -2.02
C THR A 345 -21.92 -10.48 -3.33
N ASN A 346 -22.02 -9.40 -4.09
CA ASN A 346 -22.51 -9.39 -5.47
C ASN A 346 -21.36 -9.17 -6.47
N LEU A 347 -20.12 -9.41 -6.02
CA LEU A 347 -18.94 -9.24 -6.84
C LEU A 347 -18.97 -10.17 -8.06
N SER A 348 -18.61 -9.63 -9.22
CA SER A 348 -18.51 -10.39 -10.47
C SER A 348 -17.38 -9.82 -11.34
N GLY A 349 -16.90 -10.63 -12.29
CA GLY A 349 -15.83 -10.25 -13.21
C GLY A 349 -14.42 -10.39 -12.62
N TYR A 350 -13.51 -10.96 -13.41
CA TYR A 350 -12.07 -11.05 -13.13
C TYR A 350 -11.69 -11.67 -11.78
N LEU A 351 -12.51 -12.56 -11.23
CA LEU A 351 -12.21 -13.26 -9.99
C LEU A 351 -11.11 -14.29 -10.19
N VAL A 352 -10.15 -14.29 -9.27
CA VAL A 352 -9.15 -15.34 -9.14
C VAL A 352 -9.84 -16.59 -8.58
N LYS A 353 -9.40 -17.78 -9.01
CA LYS A 353 -9.83 -19.03 -8.38
C LYS A 353 -8.91 -19.31 -7.19
N PRO A 354 -9.42 -19.38 -5.94
CA PRO A 354 -8.58 -19.68 -4.79
C PRO A 354 -8.05 -21.12 -4.84
N VAL A 355 -6.89 -21.33 -4.24
CA VAL A 355 -6.40 -22.66 -3.85
C VAL A 355 -7.00 -23.07 -2.51
N ALA A 356 -6.72 -24.28 -2.03
CA ALA A 356 -7.15 -24.70 -0.71
C ALA A 356 -6.42 -23.88 0.38
N ALA A 357 -7.17 -23.34 1.35
CA ALA A 357 -6.65 -22.36 2.30
C ALA A 357 -5.55 -22.88 3.23
N ASP A 358 -5.52 -24.19 3.48
CA ASP A 358 -4.46 -24.88 4.24
C ASP A 358 -3.13 -24.96 3.49
N THR A 359 -3.14 -24.85 2.16
CA THR A 359 -1.92 -24.81 1.32
C THR A 359 -1.36 -23.41 1.10
N VAL A 360 -2.12 -22.36 1.46
CA VAL A 360 -1.78 -20.97 1.14
C VAL A 360 -0.51 -20.52 1.82
N ALA A 361 -0.30 -20.85 3.10
CA ALA A 361 0.89 -20.41 3.83
C ALA A 361 2.18 -20.91 3.16
N SER A 362 2.26 -22.20 2.82
CA SER A 362 3.44 -22.79 2.15
C SER A 362 3.59 -22.28 0.72
N LEU A 363 2.48 -22.13 -0.01
CA LEU A 363 2.49 -21.54 -1.36
C LEU A 363 3.05 -20.12 -1.35
N VAL A 364 2.56 -19.26 -0.46
CA VAL A 364 2.94 -17.85 -0.41
C VAL A 364 4.39 -17.69 0.06
N VAL A 365 4.81 -18.37 1.13
CA VAL A 365 6.21 -18.33 1.59
C VAL A 365 7.18 -18.83 0.52
N GLY A 366 6.76 -19.82 -0.28
CA GLY A 366 7.57 -20.35 -1.38
C GLY A 366 7.74 -19.41 -2.57
N ASN A 367 6.82 -18.46 -2.78
CA ASN A 367 6.73 -17.71 -4.04
C ASN A 367 6.71 -16.18 -3.89
N ALA A 368 6.43 -15.61 -2.72
CA ALA A 368 6.32 -14.17 -2.59
C ALA A 368 7.68 -13.45 -2.64
N GLY A 369 7.73 -12.32 -3.35
CA GLY A 369 8.85 -11.38 -3.39
C GLY A 369 9.92 -11.63 -4.47
N PRO A 370 10.91 -10.71 -4.58
CA PRO A 370 11.80 -10.60 -5.74
C PRO A 370 12.64 -11.84 -6.01
N ALA A 371 13.15 -12.46 -4.94
CA ALA A 371 14.03 -13.63 -5.03
C ALA A 371 13.32 -14.89 -5.54
N LYS A 372 11.98 -14.89 -5.59
CA LYS A 372 11.15 -16.02 -6.00
C LYS A 372 10.55 -15.85 -7.40
N LEU A 373 10.75 -14.70 -8.03
CA LEU A 373 10.26 -14.43 -9.38
C LEU A 373 10.83 -15.46 -10.38
N GLY A 374 9.94 -16.14 -11.11
CA GLY A 374 10.32 -17.15 -12.10
C GLY A 374 10.64 -18.53 -11.53
N GLY A 375 10.43 -18.74 -10.22
CA GLY A 375 10.47 -20.08 -9.62
C GLY A 375 9.32 -20.96 -10.11
N SER A 376 9.44 -22.28 -9.95
CA SER A 376 8.47 -23.28 -10.47
C SER A 376 7.01 -23.10 -10.02
N GLY A 377 6.72 -22.23 -9.04
CA GLY A 377 5.36 -21.85 -8.64
C GLY A 377 4.83 -20.53 -9.22
N SER A 378 5.68 -19.68 -9.82
CA SER A 378 5.28 -18.39 -10.43
C SER A 378 4.49 -18.56 -11.74
N GLY A 379 4.46 -19.76 -12.33
CA GLY A 379 3.90 -20.01 -13.67
C GLY A 379 2.41 -20.43 -13.70
N ALA A 380 1.77 -20.66 -12.56
CA ALA A 380 0.37 -21.06 -12.54
C ALA A 380 -0.55 -19.82 -12.64
N THR A 381 -0.80 -19.36 -13.87
CA THR A 381 -1.93 -18.48 -14.18
C THR A 381 -3.20 -19.18 -13.70
N PRO A 382 -3.98 -18.60 -12.76
CA PRO A 382 -5.27 -19.15 -12.39
C PRO A 382 -6.17 -19.08 -13.62
N THR A 383 -6.57 -20.23 -14.15
CA THR A 383 -7.44 -20.30 -15.33
C THR A 383 -8.76 -19.62 -15.03
N THR A 384 -9.06 -18.51 -15.73
CA THR A 384 -10.43 -18.00 -15.81
C THR A 384 -11.28 -19.04 -16.53
N VAL A 385 -12.19 -19.70 -15.83
CA VAL A 385 -13.09 -20.69 -16.44
C VAL A 385 -14.06 -19.96 -17.37
N ALA A 386 -13.89 -20.16 -18.67
CA ALA A 386 -14.97 -20.01 -19.62
C ALA A 386 -15.94 -21.19 -19.43
N THR A 387 -17.21 -20.88 -19.16
CA THR A 387 -18.29 -21.83 -18.96
C THR A 387 -18.49 -22.71 -20.21
N SER A 388 -18.17 -24.00 -20.08
CA SER A 388 -18.79 -25.06 -20.90
C SER A 388 -19.44 -26.07 -19.95
N SER A 389 -20.71 -26.39 -20.22
CA SER A 389 -21.53 -27.25 -19.38
C SER A 389 -21.14 -28.71 -19.58
N HIS A 390 -20.54 -29.33 -18.58
CA HIS A 390 -20.54 -30.79 -18.48
C HIS A 390 -21.04 -31.23 -17.11
N LYS A 391 -22.10 -32.02 -17.18
CA LYS A 391 -22.88 -32.62 -16.11
C LYS A 391 -22.00 -33.60 -15.33
N ALA A 392 -21.65 -33.29 -14.08
CA ALA A 392 -20.91 -34.19 -13.21
C ALA A 392 -21.89 -35.12 -12.48
N THR A 393 -21.85 -36.40 -12.83
CA THR A 393 -22.51 -37.49 -12.11
C THR A 393 -21.69 -37.82 -10.87
N SER A 394 -22.35 -37.88 -9.72
CA SER A 394 -21.79 -38.23 -8.42
C SER A 394 -21.35 -39.70 -8.36
N VAL A 395 -20.14 -39.96 -7.86
CA VAL A 395 -19.78 -41.27 -7.32
C VAL A 395 -19.14 -41.07 -5.95
N ILE A 396 -19.84 -41.59 -4.94
CA ILE A 396 -19.40 -41.72 -3.56
C ILE A 396 -18.41 -42.89 -3.51
N ALA A 397 -17.24 -42.69 -2.92
CA ALA A 397 -16.39 -43.80 -2.50
C ALA A 397 -15.82 -43.51 -1.11
N ALA A 398 -16.26 -44.31 -0.16
CA ALA A 398 -15.75 -44.41 1.19
C ALA A 398 -14.56 -45.39 1.22
N THR A 399 -13.53 -45.08 2.01
CA THR A 399 -12.56 -46.04 2.56
C THR A 399 -11.85 -45.34 3.73
N GLN A 400 -12.24 -45.62 4.97
CA GLN A 400 -11.67 -46.61 5.89
C GLN A 400 -10.22 -46.32 6.33
N SER A 401 -10.12 -46.12 7.65
CA SER A 401 -8.91 -45.93 8.45
C SER A 401 -7.97 -47.14 8.40
N ALA A 402 -6.68 -46.88 8.22
CA ALA A 402 -5.62 -47.79 8.63
C ALA A 402 -4.72 -47.10 9.66
N LYS A 403 -4.57 -47.79 10.79
CA LYS A 403 -3.82 -47.41 11.99
C LYS A 403 -2.34 -47.75 11.76
N VAL A 404 -1.44 -46.78 11.89
CA VAL A 404 0.01 -47.02 11.95
C VAL A 404 0.54 -46.41 13.24
N THR A 405 1.26 -47.22 14.02
CA THR A 405 1.91 -46.83 15.28
C THR A 405 3.41 -47.10 15.16
N VAL A 406 4.19 -46.37 15.98
CA VAL A 406 5.63 -46.43 16.31
C VAL A 406 6.60 -45.92 15.22
N LYS A 407 7.68 -45.16 15.51
CA LYS A 407 8.47 -44.90 16.73
C LYS A 407 9.33 -43.63 16.54
N ALA A 408 9.58 -42.88 17.61
CA ALA A 408 10.51 -41.75 17.65
C ALA A 408 12.00 -42.20 17.69
N PRO A 409 12.93 -41.34 17.22
CA PRO A 409 14.20 -41.21 17.92
C PRO A 409 14.71 -39.76 18.09
N SER A 410 15.15 -39.52 19.34
CA SER A 410 16.31 -38.74 19.82
C SER A 410 16.56 -37.30 19.36
N THR A 411 16.44 -36.40 20.34
CA THR A 411 17.10 -35.10 20.50
C THR A 411 18.63 -35.21 20.56
N PRO A 412 19.38 -34.21 20.05
CA PRO A 412 20.71 -33.88 20.55
C PRO A 412 20.67 -32.65 21.45
N THR A 413 21.22 -32.86 22.64
CA THR A 413 21.62 -31.88 23.66
C THR A 413 22.73 -30.98 23.13
N VAL A 414 22.63 -29.66 23.33
CA VAL A 414 23.80 -28.75 23.27
C VAL A 414 23.89 -28.02 24.61
N THR A 415 24.99 -28.30 25.31
CA THR A 415 25.43 -27.65 26.56
C THR A 415 25.99 -26.25 26.26
N PRO A 416 25.77 -25.25 27.13
CA PRO A 416 26.24 -23.87 26.90
C PRO A 416 27.70 -23.69 27.32
N THR A 417 28.49 -22.99 26.50
CA THR A 417 29.81 -22.48 26.90
C THR A 417 29.72 -21.00 27.21
N ALA A 418 30.22 -20.65 28.38
CA ALA A 418 30.23 -19.33 28.99
C ALA A 418 31.46 -18.50 28.57
N VAL A 419 31.25 -17.18 28.53
CA VAL A 419 32.12 -16.06 28.99
C VAL A 419 33.49 -15.86 28.33
N ALA A 420 33.68 -14.66 27.73
CA ALA A 420 34.80 -13.77 28.06
C ALA A 420 34.54 -12.33 27.56
N THR A 421 34.39 -11.40 28.50
CA THR A 421 34.70 -9.97 28.35
C THR A 421 36.05 -9.74 29.04
N PRO A 422 36.92 -8.84 28.53
CA PRO A 422 37.21 -7.60 29.26
C PRO A 422 37.36 -6.39 28.30
N SER A 423 36.74 -5.25 28.58
CA SER A 423 37.19 -4.11 29.40
C SER A 423 38.23 -3.18 28.77
N SER A 424 37.75 -1.96 28.47
CA SER A 424 38.36 -0.62 28.68
C SER A 424 39.85 -0.38 28.48
N GLY A 425 40.16 0.67 27.70
CA GLY A 425 41.41 1.41 27.79
C GLY A 425 41.40 2.66 26.92
N ALA A 426 41.10 3.81 27.52
CA ALA A 426 41.33 5.13 26.96
C ALA A 426 42.84 5.44 26.93
N ASN A 427 43.31 6.28 25.98
CA ASN A 427 43.83 7.63 26.22
C ASN A 427 44.67 8.19 25.04
N HIS A 428 44.86 9.52 25.07
CA HIS A 428 45.77 10.41 24.32
C HIS A 428 45.28 10.95 22.96
N THR A 429 44.79 12.19 22.83
CA THR A 429 45.29 13.57 23.10
C THR A 429 46.18 14.19 21.99
N THR A 430 45.61 15.27 21.42
CA THR A 430 46.14 16.63 21.20
C THR A 430 47.05 17.01 20.01
N LYS A 431 46.72 18.22 19.51
CA LYS A 431 47.48 19.23 18.74
C LYS A 431 47.65 18.97 17.24
N ALA A 432 47.60 19.96 16.33
CA ALA A 432 47.48 21.41 16.43
C ALA A 432 46.95 21.99 15.10
N SER A 433 46.43 23.22 15.17
CA SER A 433 46.14 24.14 14.07
C SER A 433 47.42 24.56 13.32
N PRO A 434 47.29 25.14 12.11
CA PRO A 434 47.55 26.58 12.05
C PRO A 434 46.51 27.41 11.28
N SER A 435 46.48 28.68 11.71
CA SER A 435 45.81 29.89 11.23
C SER A 435 46.19 30.29 9.80
N HIS A 436 45.27 30.93 9.06
CA HIS A 436 45.52 32.21 8.38
C HIS A 436 44.23 33.04 8.19
N THR A 437 44.29 34.26 8.75
CA THR A 437 43.53 35.50 8.46
C THR A 437 43.67 35.94 6.99
N SER A 438 42.72 36.62 6.32
CA SER A 438 42.35 38.03 6.53
C SER A 438 41.14 38.49 5.65
N LYS A 439 40.59 39.66 6.03
CA LYS A 439 39.43 40.41 5.52
C LYS A 439 39.57 41.00 4.10
N ALA A 440 38.42 41.19 3.40
CA ALA A 440 37.82 42.48 2.98
C ALA A 440 36.73 42.20 1.90
N ALA A 441 35.43 42.35 2.19
CA ALA A 441 34.62 43.56 2.04
C ALA A 441 34.56 44.13 0.61
N HIS A 442 33.46 43.89 -0.11
CA HIS A 442 32.86 44.89 -1.00
C HIS A 442 31.33 44.78 -1.03
N SER A 443 30.72 45.93 -0.74
CA SER A 443 29.31 46.25 -0.77
C SER A 443 28.92 46.69 -2.18
N SER A 444 27.77 46.26 -2.67
CA SER A 444 26.84 47.16 -3.37
C SER A 444 25.49 46.49 -3.66
N LYS A 445 24.43 47.23 -3.33
CA LYS A 445 23.01 47.05 -3.64
C LYS A 445 22.52 48.47 -4.02
N PRO A 446 21.30 48.71 -4.53
CA PRO A 446 20.54 48.20 -5.69
C PRO A 446 20.19 49.31 -6.72
N ALA A 447 19.73 48.92 -7.92
CA ALA A 447 18.74 49.67 -8.72
C ALA A 447 17.89 48.65 -9.51
N LYS A 448 16.58 48.46 -9.33
CA LYS A 448 15.35 49.27 -9.59
C LYS A 448 15.03 49.55 -11.07
N SER A 449 13.76 49.27 -11.41
CA SER A 449 12.95 49.66 -12.59
C SER A 449 12.98 48.68 -13.76
N SER A 450 11.89 48.28 -14.43
CA SER A 450 10.49 48.76 -14.41
C SER A 450 9.53 47.71 -14.98
N LYS A 451 8.28 47.86 -14.53
CA LYS A 451 7.02 47.24 -14.96
C LYS A 451 6.77 47.27 -16.47
N THR A 452 6.08 46.24 -16.96
CA THR A 452 4.93 46.40 -17.88
C THR A 452 3.82 45.39 -17.54
N LYS A 453 2.70 45.93 -17.05
CA LYS A 453 1.40 45.28 -16.94
C LYS A 453 0.68 45.57 -18.26
N ALA A 454 0.19 44.55 -18.96
CA ALA A 454 -0.89 44.70 -19.93
C ALA A 454 -2.14 44.06 -19.33
N ALA A 455 -3.13 44.91 -19.07
CA ALA A 455 -4.46 44.54 -18.65
C ALA A 455 -5.28 44.17 -19.89
N HIS A 456 -6.00 43.05 -19.84
CA HIS A 456 -7.15 42.83 -20.70
C HIS A 456 -8.42 42.99 -19.89
N THR A 457 -9.26 43.87 -20.42
CA THR A 457 -10.55 44.33 -19.90
C THR A 457 -11.64 43.29 -20.09
N SER A 458 -12.55 43.29 -19.12
CA SER A 458 -13.84 42.60 -19.08
C SER A 458 -14.85 43.12 -20.12
N LYS A 459 -15.67 42.24 -20.69
CA LYS A 459 -17.15 42.27 -20.53
C LYS A 459 -17.90 41.14 -21.27
N ALA A 460 -18.91 40.66 -20.56
CA ALA A 460 -20.28 40.29 -20.98
C ALA A 460 -20.63 38.87 -21.50
N LYS A 461 -21.66 38.37 -20.80
CA LYS A 461 -22.55 37.21 -20.90
C LYS A 461 -23.64 37.42 -21.99
N PRO A 462 -24.25 36.35 -22.55
CA PRO A 462 -25.68 36.06 -22.34
C PRO A 462 -25.92 34.56 -21.99
N THR A 463 -26.57 34.15 -20.89
CA THR A 463 -28.01 33.82 -20.65
C THR A 463 -28.52 32.52 -21.33
N PRO A 464 -29.60 31.86 -20.85
CA PRO A 464 -29.56 30.47 -20.37
C PRO A 464 -30.44 29.51 -21.20
N SER A 465 -30.14 28.21 -21.20
CA SER A 465 -31.03 27.18 -21.72
C SER A 465 -31.76 26.42 -20.59
N THR A 466 -33.06 26.28 -20.82
CA THR A 466 -34.17 25.80 -20.00
C THR A 466 -34.03 24.35 -19.49
N PRO A 467 -34.59 24.01 -18.31
CA PRO A 467 -34.63 22.65 -17.77
C PRO A 467 -35.72 21.78 -18.41
N SER A 468 -35.39 20.53 -18.74
CA SER A 468 -36.38 19.51 -19.11
C SER A 468 -36.90 18.78 -17.86
N THR A 469 -38.22 18.81 -17.73
CA THR A 469 -39.07 18.16 -16.74
C THR A 469 -39.25 16.67 -17.06
N HIS A 470 -39.04 15.77 -16.09
CA HIS A 470 -39.68 14.46 -16.06
C HIS A 470 -40.21 14.14 -14.66
N THR A 471 -41.51 14.42 -14.53
CA THR A 471 -42.58 13.70 -13.85
C THR A 471 -42.24 12.81 -12.64
N SER A 472 -42.67 13.30 -11.48
CA SER A 472 -42.91 12.56 -10.24
C SER A 472 -44.14 11.66 -10.38
N THR A 473 -44.03 10.39 -9.95
CA THR A 473 -45.17 9.55 -9.56
C THR A 473 -45.05 9.20 -8.08
N LYS A 474 -46.15 9.41 -7.36
CA LYS A 474 -46.32 9.26 -5.91
C LYS A 474 -46.99 7.91 -5.59
N ARG A 475 -46.89 7.53 -4.30
CA ARG A 475 -47.57 6.45 -3.52
C ARG A 475 -46.87 5.07 -3.54
N ALA A 476 -46.80 4.29 -2.46
CA ALA A 476 -47.55 4.29 -1.20
C ALA A 476 -46.73 3.76 0.00
N SER A 477 -47.20 4.11 1.19
CA SER A 477 -46.76 3.70 2.53
C SER A 477 -47.07 2.22 2.87
N CYS A 478 -46.24 1.61 3.72
CA CYS A 478 -46.72 0.70 4.77
C CYS A 478 -45.81 0.75 6.01
N GLN A 479 -46.44 1.01 7.17
CA GLN A 479 -46.02 0.73 8.57
C GLN A 479 -45.79 -0.79 8.75
N GLN A 480 -45.13 -1.39 9.74
CA GLN A 480 -44.46 -1.06 11.01
C GLN A 480 -43.71 -2.36 11.41
N THR A 481 -42.64 -2.28 12.21
CA THR A 481 -42.57 -2.87 13.58
C THR A 481 -41.18 -2.59 14.15
N ALA A 482 -41.16 -1.78 15.21
CA ALA A 482 -40.00 -1.53 16.04
C ALA A 482 -39.96 -2.54 17.20
N SER A 483 -38.77 -3.06 17.49
CA SER A 483 -38.33 -3.58 18.79
C SER A 483 -36.82 -3.81 18.64
N GLY A 484 -35.90 -3.41 19.51
CA GLY A 484 -35.89 -2.75 20.79
C GLY A 484 -34.40 -2.55 21.12
N ASN A 485 -34.11 -1.45 21.79
CA ASN A 485 -32.84 -0.73 21.77
C ASN A 485 -31.74 -1.36 22.66
N SER A 486 -30.49 -1.38 22.18
CA SER A 486 -29.31 -1.20 23.04
C SER A 486 -28.36 -0.20 22.38
N THR A 487 -28.77 1.07 22.37
CA THR A 487 -27.90 2.20 22.07
C THR A 487 -26.85 2.34 23.16
N GLU A 488 -25.69 1.74 22.95
CA GLU A 488 -24.46 2.39 23.34
C GLU A 488 -24.09 3.32 22.18
N SER A 489 -24.12 4.63 22.40
CA SER A 489 -23.62 5.61 21.44
C SER A 489 -22.16 5.29 21.15
N ALA A 490 -21.90 4.54 20.07
CA ALA A 490 -20.55 4.15 19.70
C ALA A 490 -19.72 5.42 19.48
N ILE A 491 -18.75 5.68 20.36
CA ILE A 491 -17.87 6.83 20.22
C ILE A 491 -16.83 6.48 19.15
N VAL A 492 -16.71 7.31 18.11
CA VAL A 492 -15.72 7.13 17.05
C VAL A 492 -14.33 7.52 17.55
N GLN A 493 -13.40 6.56 17.54
CA GLN A 493 -12.02 6.79 17.95
C GLN A 493 -11.31 7.77 17.01
N ASN A 494 -10.25 8.41 17.50
CA ASN A 494 -9.45 9.32 16.68
C ASN A 494 -8.95 8.63 15.41
N TYR A 495 -9.01 9.34 14.29
CA TYR A 495 -8.67 8.88 12.94
C TYR A 495 -9.62 7.86 12.30
N HIS A 496 -10.75 7.54 12.94
CA HIS A 496 -11.82 6.75 12.32
C HIS A 496 -12.87 7.65 11.65
N GLN A 497 -13.66 7.07 10.74
CA GLN A 497 -14.71 7.81 10.04
C GLN A 497 -15.83 8.18 11.01
N CYS A 498 -16.24 9.44 10.96
CA CYS A 498 -17.33 10.01 11.75
C CYS A 498 -18.37 10.74 10.90
N GLY A 499 -18.25 10.69 9.57
CA GLY A 499 -19.16 11.38 8.68
C GLY A 499 -18.77 11.22 7.22
N GLY A 500 -19.49 11.94 6.36
CA GLY A 500 -19.40 11.84 4.92
C GLY A 500 -20.73 11.38 4.30
N LYS A 501 -20.95 11.71 3.03
CA LYS A 501 -22.17 11.36 2.30
C LYS A 501 -22.38 9.83 2.29
N GLY A 502 -23.57 9.39 2.72
CA GLY A 502 -23.92 7.97 2.85
C GLY A 502 -23.47 7.29 4.15
N TRP A 503 -22.78 8.00 5.05
CA TRP A 503 -22.39 7.45 6.36
C TRP A 503 -23.59 7.30 7.28
N THR A 504 -23.82 6.08 7.78
CA THR A 504 -24.88 5.74 8.76
C THR A 504 -24.34 5.29 10.12
N GLY A 505 -23.01 5.28 10.28
CA GLY A 505 -22.34 4.93 11.53
C GLY A 505 -22.31 6.08 12.54
N ALA A 506 -21.58 5.88 13.63
CA ALA A 506 -21.45 6.91 14.66
C ALA A 506 -20.82 8.20 14.13
N THR A 507 -21.32 9.34 14.59
CA THR A 507 -20.88 10.67 14.16
C THR A 507 -20.16 11.45 15.26
N THR A 508 -20.28 10.96 16.50
CA THR A 508 -19.67 11.57 17.68
C THR A 508 -18.26 11.02 17.87
N CYS A 509 -17.28 11.91 17.76
CA CYS A 509 -15.90 11.57 18.05
C CYS A 509 -15.63 11.44 19.54
N VAL A 510 -14.61 10.67 19.89
CA VAL A 510 -14.05 10.61 21.25
C VAL A 510 -13.75 12.01 21.78
N ALA A 511 -14.00 12.20 23.07
CA ALA A 511 -13.82 13.47 23.76
C ALA A 511 -12.47 14.12 23.41
N GLY A 512 -12.47 15.42 23.17
CA GLY A 512 -11.30 16.15 22.68
C GLY A 512 -11.10 16.11 21.16
N SER A 513 -12.04 15.51 20.42
CA SER A 513 -11.97 15.41 18.96
C SER A 513 -13.24 15.86 18.26
N SER A 514 -13.08 16.31 17.02
CA SER A 514 -14.14 16.83 16.16
C SER A 514 -14.17 16.04 14.86
N CYS A 515 -15.37 15.80 14.36
CA CYS A 515 -15.50 15.24 13.03
C CYS A 515 -15.11 16.28 11.97
N VAL A 516 -14.03 16.05 11.23
CA VAL A 516 -13.54 16.97 10.19
C VAL A 516 -13.68 16.32 8.83
N VAL A 517 -14.40 17.02 7.95
CA VAL A 517 -14.59 16.65 6.54
C VAL A 517 -13.22 16.63 5.86
N GLN A 518 -12.84 15.47 5.34
CA GLN A 518 -11.67 15.32 4.49
C GLN A 518 -12.07 15.42 3.01
N ASN A 519 -13.23 14.87 2.68
CA ASN A 519 -13.91 15.05 1.39
C ASN A 519 -15.42 14.82 1.56
N GLU A 520 -16.20 14.96 0.47
CA GLU A 520 -17.67 14.83 0.48
C GLU A 520 -18.16 13.51 1.09
N TRP A 521 -17.40 12.42 0.99
CA TRP A 521 -17.80 11.06 1.38
C TRP A 521 -17.13 10.57 2.67
N TYR A 522 -16.14 11.30 3.18
CA TYR A 522 -15.36 10.89 4.34
C TYR A 522 -15.03 12.09 5.24
N SER A 523 -15.53 12.02 6.47
CA SER A 523 -15.13 12.87 7.58
C SER A 523 -14.46 11.99 8.62
N GLN A 524 -13.37 12.48 9.18
CA GLN A 524 -12.55 11.75 10.13
C GLN A 524 -12.55 12.44 11.49
N CYS A 525 -12.57 11.66 12.57
CA CYS A 525 -12.32 12.21 13.89
C CYS A 525 -10.89 12.72 13.96
N VAL A 526 -10.74 14.02 14.11
CA VAL A 526 -9.45 14.67 14.32
C VAL A 526 -9.56 15.58 15.53
N SER A 527 -8.48 15.73 16.29
CA SER A 527 -8.59 16.43 17.56
C SER A 527 -8.77 17.95 17.41
N SER A 528 -9.57 18.54 18.29
CA SER A 528 -10.05 19.93 18.22
C SER A 528 -8.96 21.00 18.38
N ALA A 529 -7.72 20.64 18.74
CA ALA A 529 -6.62 21.60 18.86
C ALA A 529 -6.18 22.18 17.49
N THR A 530 -6.46 21.49 16.39
CA THR A 530 -6.11 21.95 15.02
C THR A 530 -6.95 23.14 14.55
N ARG A 531 -8.15 23.40 15.13
CA ARG A 531 -9.03 24.51 14.70
C ARG A 531 -8.67 25.88 15.25
N ARG A 532 -7.85 25.99 16.30
CA ARG A 532 -7.48 27.30 16.88
C ARG A 532 -6.39 28.05 16.10
N SER A 533 -5.65 27.37 15.21
CA SER A 533 -4.60 28.00 14.40
C SER A 533 -5.14 28.78 13.18
N SER A 534 -6.29 28.40 12.63
CA SER A 534 -6.80 28.97 11.37
C SER A 534 -7.62 30.26 11.51
N LYS A 535 -8.02 30.65 12.74
CA LYS A 535 -8.74 31.91 12.98
C LYS A 535 -7.82 33.09 13.32
N ALA A 536 -6.55 32.84 13.63
CA ALA A 536 -5.58 33.86 14.03
C ALA A 536 -4.83 34.53 12.85
N LEU A 537 -4.98 34.04 11.62
CA LEU A 537 -4.24 34.52 10.43
C LEU A 537 -5.06 35.44 9.49
N ARG A 538 -6.08 36.15 9.99
CA ARG A 538 -6.83 37.18 9.23
C ARG A 538 -6.63 38.61 9.73
N ARG A 539 -5.62 38.86 10.54
CA ARG A 539 -5.14 40.22 10.86
C ARG A 539 -3.62 40.18 10.87
N PHE A 540 -3.03 40.60 9.75
CA PHE A 540 -1.84 41.44 9.58
C PHE A 540 -1.39 41.32 8.12
#